data_AF-A0A8D2LWA2-F1
#
_entry.id   AF-A0A8D2LWA2-F1
#
_cell.length_a   1.000
_cell.length_b   1.000
_cell.length_c   1.000
_cell.angle_alpha   90.00
_cell.angle_beta   90.00
_cell.angle_gamma   90.00
#
_symmetry.space_group_name_H-M   'P 1'
#
loop_
_entity.id
_entity.type
_entity.pdbx_description
1 polymer ?
#
loop_
_entity_poly.entity_id
_entity_poly.type
_entity_poly.pdbx_seq_one_letter_code
_entity_poly.pdbx_strand_id
1 'polypeptide(L)'
;MAQNVQSVTLSLTLPITCHICLGKVRHPLICTNNHVFCSVCIEVWLKNNSQCPACRIPITPDNPCKEVLGGTSENDPVFSPAVRKQLRKTRLELLHKEYEDEIESLQKELEELKGKNLSLESQLKSVLHPVTLDMSHKSRESPPLSDNEQKMDAETLTTWAQKLQAASDMYEKARDDMEKLTEVNKKLRLENGSLVRENLRLKAEVGSRSPQKYVQAYITLAFGFLLCPGFIW
;
A
#
# COMPACT_ATOMS: atom_id res chain seq x y z
N MET A 1 42.98 -15.65 7.96
CA MET A 1 41.95 -15.85 6.92
C MET A 1 40.74 -15.02 7.31
N ALA A 2 40.46 -13.95 6.56
CA ALA A 2 39.40 -13.00 6.88
C ALA A 2 38.03 -13.63 6.59
N GLN A 3 37.24 -13.88 7.63
CA GLN A 3 35.85 -14.31 7.47
C GLN A 3 35.05 -13.12 6.95
N ASN A 4 34.64 -13.18 5.69
CA ASN A 4 33.73 -12.22 5.07
C ASN A 4 32.33 -12.41 5.67
N VAL A 5 32.06 -11.74 6.80
CA VAL A 5 30.74 -11.74 7.42
C VAL A 5 29.86 -10.76 6.64
N GLN A 6 29.13 -11.27 5.65
CA GLN A 6 28.06 -10.50 5.01
C GLN A 6 26.97 -10.23 6.06
N SER A 7 26.98 -9.04 6.65
CA SER A 7 25.95 -8.59 7.56
C SER A 7 24.70 -8.22 6.76
N VAL A 8 23.78 -9.18 6.61
CA VAL A 8 22.47 -8.93 6.01
C VAL A 8 21.54 -8.40 7.09
N THR A 9 21.21 -7.11 7.04
CA THR A 9 20.22 -6.49 7.93
C THR A 9 18.81 -6.83 7.45
N LEU A 10 18.18 -7.82 8.09
CA LEU A 10 16.78 -8.19 7.82
C LEU A 10 15.84 -7.34 8.69
N SER A 11 15.28 -6.28 8.12
CA SER A 11 14.22 -5.48 8.76
C SER A 11 12.88 -6.18 8.62
N LEU A 12 12.46 -6.88 9.68
CA LEU A 12 11.16 -7.56 9.71
C LEU A 12 10.12 -6.64 10.38
N THR A 13 9.02 -6.41 9.69
CA THR A 13 7.90 -5.56 10.13
C THR A 13 6.76 -6.36 10.76
N LEU A 14 6.73 -7.68 10.56
CA LEU A 14 5.75 -8.61 11.13
C LEU A 14 6.41 -9.56 12.16
N PRO A 15 5.65 -10.04 13.17
CA PRO A 15 6.15 -11.04 14.11
C PRO A 15 6.38 -12.38 13.39
N ILE A 16 7.64 -12.81 13.33
CA ILE A 16 8.00 -14.13 12.77
C ILE A 16 7.46 -15.23 13.67
N THR A 17 6.70 -16.16 13.08
CA THR A 17 6.26 -17.40 13.72
C THR A 17 7.14 -18.58 13.31
N CYS A 18 7.45 -19.46 14.25
CA CYS A 18 8.20 -20.68 13.98
C CYS A 18 7.26 -21.75 13.43
N HIS A 19 7.58 -22.36 12.29
CA HIS A 19 6.73 -23.41 11.71
C HIS A 19 6.78 -24.75 12.47
N ILE A 20 7.69 -24.91 13.44
CA ILE A 20 7.79 -26.12 14.27
C ILE A 20 6.90 -25.98 15.51
N CYS A 21 7.08 -24.91 16.30
CA CYS A 21 6.29 -24.70 17.53
C CYS A 21 5.04 -23.85 17.34
N LEU A 22 4.82 -23.33 16.12
CA LEU A 22 3.71 -22.43 15.75
C LEU A 22 3.62 -21.14 16.59
N GLY A 23 4.62 -20.86 17.42
CA GLY A 23 4.70 -19.69 18.29
C GLY A 23 5.66 -18.63 17.78
N LYS A 24 5.82 -17.54 18.55
CA LYS A 24 6.83 -16.51 18.29
C LYS A 24 8.23 -17.12 18.30
N VAL A 25 9.04 -16.79 17.30
CA VAL A 25 10.43 -17.26 17.23
C VAL A 25 11.26 -16.72 18.41
N ARG A 26 11.98 -17.61 19.09
CA ARG A 26 12.97 -17.31 20.15
C ARG A 26 14.35 -17.71 19.66
N HIS A 27 15.36 -16.83 19.77
CA HIS A 27 16.71 -17.07 19.21
C HIS A 27 16.64 -17.55 17.75
N PRO A 28 16.28 -16.65 16.82
CA PRO A 28 16.04 -17.01 15.42
C PRO A 28 17.30 -17.58 14.74
N LEU A 29 17.16 -18.80 14.22
CA LEU A 29 18.07 -19.40 13.25
C LEU A 29 17.46 -19.30 11.85
N ILE A 30 18.25 -18.82 10.90
CA ILE A 30 17.88 -18.74 9.48
C ILE A 30 18.50 -19.92 8.72
N CYS A 31 17.64 -20.69 8.07
CA CYS A 31 18.05 -21.67 7.08
C CYS A 31 18.52 -20.96 5.81
N THR A 32 19.16 -21.71 4.94
CA THR A 32 19.79 -21.18 3.72
C THR A 32 18.76 -20.74 2.68
N ASN A 33 17.52 -21.23 2.82
CA ASN A 33 16.35 -20.81 2.04
C ASN A 33 15.53 -19.73 2.77
N ASN A 34 16.18 -18.99 3.66
CA ASN A 34 15.62 -17.86 4.41
C ASN A 34 14.44 -18.18 5.36
N HIS A 35 14.13 -19.46 5.59
CA HIS A 35 13.16 -19.87 6.60
C HIS A 35 13.73 -19.70 8.01
N VAL A 36 12.92 -19.14 8.91
CA VAL A 36 13.35 -18.81 10.28
C VAL A 36 12.64 -19.70 11.30
N PHE A 37 13.40 -20.21 12.25
CA PHE A 37 12.92 -21.08 13.33
C PHE A 37 13.54 -20.69 14.68
N CYS A 38 12.96 -21.15 15.79
CA CYS A 38 13.65 -21.07 17.07
C CYS A 38 14.88 -21.99 17.07
N SER A 39 15.98 -21.56 17.68
CA SER A 39 17.21 -22.37 17.79
C SER A 39 16.92 -23.79 18.29
N VAL A 40 16.27 -23.89 19.44
CA VAL A 40 15.89 -25.17 20.07
C VAL A 40 15.00 -26.03 19.17
N CYS A 41 14.06 -25.41 18.44
CA CYS A 41 13.12 -26.15 17.62
C CYS A 41 13.83 -26.79 16.41
N ILE A 42 14.68 -26.03 15.72
CA ILE A 42 15.39 -26.56 14.56
C ILE A 42 16.50 -27.53 14.97
N GLU A 43 17.17 -27.32 16.11
CA GLU A 43 18.13 -28.28 16.66
C GLU A 43 17.52 -29.64 16.95
N VAL A 44 16.33 -29.69 17.58
CA VAL A 44 15.63 -30.95 17.84
C VAL A 44 15.24 -31.64 16.52
N TRP A 45 14.77 -30.88 15.53
CA TRP A 45 14.41 -31.42 14.22
C TRP A 45 15.61 -32.03 13.49
N LEU A 46 16.75 -31.33 13.49
CA LEU A 46 17.97 -31.72 12.78
C LEU A 46 18.63 -32.99 13.34
N LYS A 47 18.27 -33.44 14.55
CA LYS A 47 18.71 -34.73 15.10
C LYS A 47 18.20 -35.92 14.30
N ASN A 48 17.01 -35.80 13.71
CA ASN A 48 16.32 -36.90 13.06
C ASN A 48 16.10 -36.66 11.55
N ASN A 49 16.19 -35.41 11.09
CA ASN A 49 15.94 -35.03 9.70
C ASN A 49 16.92 -33.95 9.25
N SER A 50 17.66 -34.20 8.17
CA SER A 50 18.61 -33.22 7.61
C SER A 50 17.97 -32.27 6.58
N GLN A 51 16.67 -32.00 6.67
CA GLN A 51 15.91 -31.20 5.69
C GLN A 51 15.20 -30.05 6.38
N CYS A 52 15.00 -28.93 5.67
CA CYS A 52 14.24 -27.81 6.20
C CYS A 52 12.78 -28.22 6.48
N PRO A 53 12.22 -27.93 7.67
CA PRO A 53 10.83 -28.27 8.00
C PRO A 53 9.78 -27.65 7.06
N ALA A 54 10.07 -26.49 6.47
CA ALA A 54 9.13 -25.75 5.62
C ALA A 54 9.19 -26.19 4.15
N CYS A 55 10.40 -26.29 3.59
CA CYS A 55 10.61 -26.48 2.15
C CYS A 55 11.31 -27.79 1.79
N ARG A 56 11.70 -28.61 2.77
CA ARG A 56 12.37 -29.91 2.61
C ARG A 56 13.74 -29.89 1.91
N ILE A 57 14.27 -28.72 1.59
CA ILE A 57 15.62 -28.57 1.05
C ILE A 57 16.64 -29.06 2.09
N PRO A 58 17.67 -29.83 1.68
CA PRO A 58 18.67 -30.39 2.60
C PRO A 58 19.51 -29.30 3.28
N ILE A 59 19.78 -29.48 4.57
CA ILE A 59 20.66 -28.68 5.40
C ILE A 59 21.95 -29.49 5.60
N THR A 60 23.06 -29.01 5.04
CA THR A 60 24.37 -29.69 5.02
C THR A 60 25.42 -28.88 5.78
N PRO A 61 26.56 -29.47 6.18
CA PRO A 61 27.63 -28.73 6.84
C PRO A 61 28.23 -27.61 5.98
N ASP A 62 28.20 -27.74 4.65
CA ASP A 62 28.58 -26.67 3.72
C ASP A 62 27.56 -25.51 3.70
N ASN A 63 26.36 -25.76 4.21
CA ASN A 63 25.22 -24.86 4.14
C ASN A 63 24.40 -24.89 5.46
N PRO A 64 25.00 -24.46 6.58
CA PRO A 64 24.39 -24.58 7.90
C PRO A 64 23.34 -23.49 8.16
N CYS A 65 22.45 -23.75 9.13
CA CYS A 65 21.60 -22.72 9.71
C CYS A 65 22.48 -21.67 10.43
N LYS A 66 22.18 -20.38 10.24
CA LYS A 66 22.94 -19.27 10.82
C LYS A 66 22.11 -18.52 11.86
N GLU A 67 22.76 -18.01 12.90
CA GLU A 67 22.11 -17.12 13.86
C GLU A 67 21.82 -15.75 13.23
N VAL A 68 20.61 -15.24 13.47
CA VAL A 68 20.24 -13.89 13.09
C VAL A 68 20.68 -12.93 14.19
N LEU A 69 21.74 -12.17 13.93
CA LEU A 69 22.23 -11.12 14.82
C LEU A 69 21.14 -10.05 15.02
N GLY A 70 20.83 -9.73 16.28
CA GLY A 70 19.76 -8.79 16.64
C GLY A 70 18.34 -9.40 16.65
N GLY A 71 18.22 -10.70 16.44
CA GLY A 71 16.99 -11.43 16.69
C GLY A 71 16.68 -11.49 18.19
N THR A 72 15.41 -11.39 18.57
CA THR A 72 14.98 -11.32 19.98
C THR A 72 15.52 -12.51 20.79
N SER A 73 16.64 -12.28 21.48
CA SER A 73 17.18 -13.16 22.50
C SER A 73 16.47 -12.80 23.80
N GLU A 74 16.06 -13.80 24.59
CA GLU A 74 15.54 -13.56 25.94
C GLU A 74 16.61 -12.94 26.87
N ASN A 75 17.87 -12.87 26.40
CA ASN A 75 19.04 -12.29 27.07
C ASN A 75 19.44 -10.90 26.55
N ASP A 76 18.62 -10.25 25.71
CA ASP A 76 18.84 -8.82 25.42
C ASP A 76 18.83 -8.10 26.77
N PRO A 77 19.82 -7.22 27.09
CA PRO A 77 19.75 -6.39 28.28
C PRO A 77 18.40 -5.70 28.19
N VAL A 78 17.50 -6.02 29.12
CA VAL A 78 16.08 -5.65 29.03
C VAL A 78 16.05 -4.14 28.95
N PHE A 79 16.00 -3.62 27.71
CA PHE A 79 16.09 -2.19 27.49
C PHE A 79 14.95 -1.60 28.30
N SER A 80 15.28 -0.58 29.09
CA SER A 80 14.28 0.05 29.94
C SER A 80 13.06 0.41 29.09
N PRO A 81 11.83 0.35 29.64
CA PRO A 81 10.64 0.69 28.88
C PRO A 81 10.74 2.04 28.14
N ALA A 82 11.49 2.99 28.69
CA ALA A 82 11.82 4.27 28.08
C ALA A 82 12.68 4.13 26.80
N VAL A 83 13.76 3.35 26.84
CA VAL A 83 14.63 3.14 25.66
C VAL A 83 13.88 2.40 24.56
N ARG A 84 13.06 1.39 24.89
CA ARG A 84 12.21 0.70 23.90
C ARG A 84 11.18 1.64 23.27
N LYS A 85 10.57 2.52 24.08
CA LYS A 85 9.63 3.54 23.58
C LYS A 85 10.34 4.49 22.62
N GLN A 86 11.54 4.92 22.96
CA GLN A 86 12.33 5.83 22.12
C GLN A 86 12.74 5.17 20.80
N LEU A 87 13.24 3.93 20.83
CA LEU A 87 13.59 3.19 19.61
C LEU A 87 12.40 3.01 18.67
N ARG A 88 11.21 2.72 19.22
CA ARG A 88 9.97 2.63 18.42
C ARG A 88 9.59 3.98 17.82
N LYS A 89 9.68 5.05 18.61
CA LYS A 89 9.40 6.41 18.16
C LYS A 89 10.34 6.82 17.03
N THR A 90 11.65 6.66 17.22
CA THR A 90 12.67 6.97 16.22
C THR A 90 12.51 6.12 14.96
N ARG A 91 12.22 4.82 15.09
CA ARG A 91 11.94 3.97 13.93
C ARG A 91 10.73 4.46 13.13
N LEU A 92 9.67 4.88 13.83
CA LEU A 92 8.46 5.40 13.17
C LEU A 92 8.72 6.75 12.50
N GLU A 93 9.50 7.63 13.13
CA GLU A 93 9.89 8.92 12.56
C GLU A 93 10.73 8.77 11.30
N LEU A 94 11.70 7.85 11.29
CA LEU A 94 12.51 7.56 10.11
C LEU A 94 11.64 7.03 8.96
N LEU A 95 10.79 6.05 9.25
CA LEU A 95 9.88 5.47 8.25
C LEU A 95 8.90 6.51 7.71
N HIS A 96 8.36 7.38 8.57
CA HIS A 96 7.49 8.47 8.16
C HIS A 96 8.21 9.42 7.20
N LYS A 97 9.42 9.83 7.56
CA LYS A 97 10.24 10.71 6.72
C LYS A 97 10.56 10.08 5.37
N GLU A 98 10.94 8.79 5.34
CA GLU A 98 11.18 8.07 4.08
C GLU A 98 9.96 8.08 3.17
N TYR A 99 8.76 7.90 3.73
CA TYR A 99 7.52 7.99 2.95
C TYR A 99 7.19 9.41 2.50
N GLU A 100 7.39 10.42 3.36
CA GLU A 100 7.18 11.82 2.99
C GLU A 100 8.12 12.24 1.85
N ASP A 101 9.41 11.91 1.95
CA ASP A 101 10.41 12.19 0.93
C ASP A 101 10.06 11.52 -0.42
N GLU A 102 9.60 10.26 -0.40
CA GLU A 102 9.15 9.53 -1.60
C GLU A 102 7.90 10.18 -2.22
N ILE A 103 6.92 10.58 -1.41
CA ILE A 103 5.72 11.27 -1.89
C ILE A 103 6.09 12.58 -2.57
N GLU A 104 6.97 13.38 -1.98
CA GLU A 104 7.45 14.64 -2.57
C GLU A 104 8.17 14.39 -3.90
N SER A 105 9.04 13.38 -3.97
CA SER A 105 9.74 12.99 -5.20
C SER A 105 8.75 12.61 -6.31
N LEU A 106 7.77 11.77 -6.01
CA LEU A 106 6.74 11.34 -6.96
C LEU A 106 5.86 12.49 -7.43
N GLN A 107 5.50 13.40 -6.53
CA GLN A 107 4.75 14.61 -6.89
C GLN A 107 5.54 15.50 -7.84
N LYS A 108 6.83 15.69 -7.60
CA LYS A 108 7.72 16.45 -8.49
C LYS A 108 7.81 15.79 -9.87
N GLU A 109 7.98 14.48 -9.93
CA GLU A 109 8.03 13.74 -11.19
C GLU A 109 6.71 13.87 -11.97
N LEU A 110 5.57 13.78 -11.29
CA LEU A 110 4.26 14.00 -11.91
C LEU A 110 4.12 15.40 -12.51
N GLU A 111 4.56 16.44 -11.81
CA GLU A 111 4.50 17.81 -12.33
C GLU A 111 5.45 18.01 -13.52
N GLU A 112 6.65 17.42 -13.48
CA GLU A 112 7.57 17.43 -14.63
C GLU A 112 6.98 16.71 -15.85
N LEU A 113 6.36 15.53 -15.64
CA LEU A 113 5.71 14.77 -16.71
C LEU A 113 4.50 15.49 -17.28
N LYS A 114 3.66 16.11 -16.44
CA LYS A 114 2.56 16.97 -16.89
C LYS A 114 3.06 18.14 -17.72
N GLY A 115 4.13 18.82 -17.29
CA GLY A 115 4.74 19.92 -18.03
C GLY A 115 5.25 19.48 -19.41
N LYS A 116 5.94 18.32 -19.48
CA LYS A 116 6.37 17.71 -20.75
C LYS A 116 5.18 17.38 -21.65
N ASN A 117 4.12 16.81 -21.09
CA ASN A 117 2.92 16.45 -21.85
C ASN A 117 2.25 17.68 -22.45
N LEU A 118 2.03 18.74 -21.65
CA LEU A 118 1.50 20.02 -22.15
C LEU A 118 2.37 20.65 -23.24
N SER A 119 3.70 20.56 -23.10
CA SER A 119 4.62 21.04 -24.13
C SER A 119 4.48 20.25 -25.44
N LEU A 120 4.42 18.92 -25.36
CA LEU A 120 4.22 18.04 -26.51
C LEU A 120 2.86 18.26 -27.16
N GLU A 121 1.79 18.43 -26.37
CA GLU A 121 0.46 18.77 -26.86
C GLU A 121 0.45 20.11 -27.60
N SER A 122 1.14 21.13 -27.08
CA SER A 122 1.28 22.43 -27.75
C SER A 122 2.07 22.32 -29.06
N GLN A 123 3.16 21.55 -29.07
CA GLN A 123 3.92 21.28 -30.29
C GLN A 123 3.08 20.55 -31.33
N LEU A 124 2.36 19.49 -30.95
CA LEU A 124 1.41 18.78 -31.82
C LEU A 124 0.36 19.75 -32.38
N LYS A 125 -0.23 20.61 -31.54
CA LYS A 125 -1.24 21.58 -31.95
C LYS A 125 -0.68 22.63 -32.92
N SER A 126 0.56 23.06 -32.75
CA SER A 126 1.24 23.97 -33.69
C SER A 126 1.55 23.32 -35.04
N VAL A 127 1.82 22.02 -35.05
CA VAL A 127 2.00 21.24 -36.29
C VAL A 127 0.65 20.98 -36.99
N LEU A 128 -0.46 20.99 -36.24
CA LEU A 128 -1.82 20.70 -36.73
C LEU A 128 -2.64 21.90 -37.26
N HIS A 129 -2.18 23.16 -37.25
CA HIS A 129 -2.97 24.26 -37.86
C HIS A 129 -2.12 25.46 -38.36
N PRO A 130 -2.33 26.04 -39.58
CA PRO A 130 -3.12 25.58 -40.74
C PRO A 130 -2.33 25.47 -42.08
N VAL A 131 -2.55 24.36 -42.81
CA VAL A 131 -2.54 24.32 -44.30
C VAL A 131 -3.91 24.78 -44.82
N THR A 132 -4.39 25.93 -44.31
CA THR A 132 -5.63 26.58 -44.75
C THR A 132 -5.41 28.08 -44.82
N LEU A 133 -4.55 28.49 -45.75
CA LEU A 133 -4.54 29.84 -46.30
C LEU A 133 -4.24 29.71 -47.79
N ASP A 134 -5.28 29.59 -48.61
CA ASP A 134 -5.23 30.25 -49.91
C ASP A 134 -6.64 30.67 -50.38
N MET A 135 -6.67 31.74 -51.16
CA MET A 135 -7.83 32.38 -51.81
C MET A 135 -8.52 33.50 -51.03
N SER A 136 -7.76 34.57 -50.83
CA SER A 136 -8.31 35.93 -50.87
C SER A 136 -8.61 36.30 -52.33
N HIS A 137 -9.88 36.42 -52.72
CA HIS A 137 -10.25 37.14 -53.96
C HIS A 137 -11.65 37.80 -53.85
N LYS A 138 -11.60 39.12 -53.65
CA LYS A 138 -12.54 40.17 -54.07
C LYS A 138 -14.03 39.82 -54.16
N SER A 139 -14.78 40.36 -53.21
CA SER A 139 -16.18 40.75 -53.39
C SER A 139 -16.33 41.76 -54.55
N ARG A 140 -16.86 41.32 -55.69
CA ARG A 140 -17.63 42.15 -56.62
C ARG A 140 -18.45 41.24 -57.56
N GLU A 141 -19.77 41.46 -57.51
CA GLU A 141 -20.79 41.18 -58.54
C GLU A 141 -21.17 39.71 -58.82
N SER A 142 -22.43 39.36 -58.52
CA SER A 142 -23.20 38.23 -59.11
C SER A 142 -23.52 38.49 -60.60
N PRO A 143 -24.05 37.57 -61.46
CA PRO A 143 -24.43 36.13 -61.37
C PRO A 143 -23.90 35.28 -62.61
N PRO A 144 -24.33 34.03 -62.99
CA PRO A 144 -25.35 33.12 -62.46
C PRO A 144 -24.91 31.67 -62.13
N LEU A 145 -25.82 31.05 -61.38
CA LEU A 145 -25.95 29.67 -60.89
C LEU A 145 -25.38 28.54 -61.78
N SER A 146 -24.66 27.61 -61.14
CA SER A 146 -24.38 26.26 -61.64
C SER A 146 -24.71 25.22 -60.55
N ASP A 147 -25.51 24.22 -60.92
CA ASP A 147 -26.19 23.21 -60.08
C ASP A 147 -25.28 22.24 -59.29
N ASN A 148 -23.98 22.51 -59.15
CA ASN A 148 -23.03 21.54 -58.56
C ASN A 148 -22.53 21.90 -57.14
N GLU A 149 -22.77 23.13 -56.66
CA GLU A 149 -22.33 23.57 -55.32
C GLU A 149 -23.33 23.22 -54.21
N GLN A 150 -24.63 23.12 -54.53
CA GLN A 150 -25.68 22.83 -53.52
C GLN A 150 -25.63 21.40 -52.96
N LYS A 151 -25.04 20.46 -53.69
CA LYS A 151 -24.93 19.06 -53.26
C LYS A 151 -23.86 18.87 -52.18
N MET A 152 -22.77 19.64 -52.26
CA MET A 152 -21.66 19.57 -51.30
C MET A 152 -22.04 20.24 -49.96
N ASP A 153 -22.84 21.31 -49.99
CA ASP A 153 -23.39 21.95 -48.79
C ASP A 153 -24.48 21.11 -48.11
N ALA A 154 -25.33 20.42 -48.87
CA ALA A 154 -26.33 19.51 -48.30
C ALA A 154 -25.68 18.29 -47.61
N GLU A 155 -24.66 17.71 -48.23
CA GLU A 155 -23.94 16.57 -47.68
C GLU A 155 -23.16 16.95 -46.42
N THR A 156 -22.44 18.07 -46.43
CA THR A 156 -21.74 18.56 -45.23
C THR A 156 -22.72 18.90 -44.09
N LEU A 157 -23.86 19.54 -44.37
CA LEU A 157 -24.89 19.85 -43.36
C LEU A 157 -25.45 18.57 -42.71
N THR A 158 -25.70 17.51 -43.50
CA THR A 158 -26.15 16.22 -42.95
C THR A 158 -25.10 15.57 -42.06
N THR A 159 -23.81 15.65 -42.41
CA THR A 159 -22.74 15.12 -41.56
C THR A 159 -22.61 15.89 -40.24
N TRP A 160 -22.80 17.21 -40.24
CA TRP A 160 -22.81 18.02 -39.02
C TRP A 160 -24.02 17.71 -38.15
N ALA A 161 -25.20 17.54 -38.74
CA ALA A 161 -26.40 17.13 -38.03
C ALA A 161 -26.23 15.75 -37.37
N GLN A 162 -25.64 14.79 -38.07
CA GLN A 162 -25.32 13.46 -37.52
C GLN A 162 -24.30 13.54 -36.38
N LYS A 163 -23.24 14.35 -36.52
CA LYS A 163 -22.25 14.55 -35.44
C LYS A 163 -22.85 15.22 -34.21
N LEU A 164 -23.74 16.20 -34.42
CA LEU A 164 -24.44 16.87 -33.32
C LEU A 164 -25.38 15.91 -32.59
N GLN A 165 -26.12 15.08 -33.33
CA GLN A 165 -26.97 14.04 -32.75
C GLN A 165 -26.14 13.04 -31.93
N ALA A 166 -25.04 12.54 -32.49
CA ALA A 166 -24.16 11.62 -31.78
C ALA A 166 -23.56 12.24 -30.51
N ALA A 167 -23.15 13.51 -30.56
CA ALA A 167 -22.66 14.23 -29.39
C ALA A 167 -23.74 14.42 -28.31
N SER A 168 -24.99 14.68 -28.72
CA SER A 168 -26.14 14.77 -27.81
C SER A 168 -26.44 13.42 -27.13
N ASP A 169 -26.48 12.34 -27.90
CA ASP A 169 -26.74 10.99 -27.38
C ASP A 169 -25.64 10.55 -26.41
N MET A 170 -24.38 10.88 -26.71
CA MET A 170 -23.25 10.64 -25.82
C MET A 170 -23.36 11.44 -24.51
N TYR A 171 -23.81 12.69 -24.57
CA TYR A 171 -24.01 13.53 -23.40
C TYR A 171 -25.12 12.98 -22.50
N GLU A 172 -26.25 12.57 -23.07
CA GLU A 172 -27.32 11.93 -22.30
C GLU A 172 -26.86 10.63 -21.63
N LYS A 173 -26.14 9.78 -22.36
CA LYS A 173 -25.58 8.55 -21.77
C LYS A 173 -24.63 8.85 -20.62
N ALA A 174 -23.73 9.82 -20.79
CA ALA A 174 -22.79 10.22 -19.74
C ALA A 174 -23.52 10.78 -18.50
N ARG A 175 -24.60 11.54 -18.70
CA ARG A 175 -25.47 12.03 -17.62
C ARG A 175 -26.11 10.86 -16.85
N ASP A 176 -26.66 9.89 -17.55
CA ASP A 176 -27.31 8.72 -16.93
C ASP A 176 -26.31 7.84 -16.17
N ASP A 177 -25.11 7.65 -16.73
CA ASP A 177 -24.03 6.90 -16.07
C ASP A 177 -23.51 7.65 -14.82
N MET A 178 -23.42 8.98 -14.87
CA MET A 178 -23.10 9.82 -13.72
C MET A 178 -24.12 9.62 -12.60
N GLU A 179 -25.43 9.68 -12.91
CA GLU A 179 -26.50 9.48 -11.93
C GLU A 179 -26.39 8.09 -11.26
N LYS A 180 -26.23 7.03 -12.05
CA LYS A 180 -26.01 5.67 -11.52
C LYS A 180 -24.78 5.60 -10.60
N LEU A 181 -23.69 6.24 -11.00
CA LEU A 181 -22.46 6.27 -10.22
C LEU A 181 -22.64 7.01 -8.90
N THR A 182 -23.41 8.10 -8.89
CA THR A 182 -23.73 8.84 -7.65
C THR A 182 -24.55 7.99 -6.68
N GLU A 183 -25.54 7.23 -7.15
CA GLU A 183 -26.36 6.37 -6.30
C GLU A 183 -25.54 5.18 -5.75
N VAL A 184 -24.69 4.56 -6.58
CA VAL A 184 -23.77 3.51 -6.12
C VAL A 184 -22.79 4.06 -5.06
N ASN A 185 -22.24 5.25 -5.27
CA ASN A 185 -21.33 5.88 -4.31
C ASN A 185 -22.03 6.17 -2.98
N LYS A 186 -23.28 6.67 -3.03
CA LYS A 186 -24.12 6.88 -1.85
C LYS A 186 -24.34 5.59 -1.08
N LYS A 187 -24.66 4.48 -1.76
CA LYS A 187 -24.79 3.16 -1.13
C LYS A 187 -23.48 2.69 -0.48
N LEU A 188 -22.36 2.81 -1.18
CA LEU A 188 -21.04 2.43 -0.65
C LEU A 188 -20.64 3.27 0.58
N ARG A 189 -20.97 4.57 0.60
CA ARG A 189 -20.73 5.42 1.78
C ARG A 189 -21.53 4.96 3.00
N LEU A 190 -22.79 4.59 2.80
CA LEU A 190 -23.64 4.06 3.88
C LEU A 190 -23.09 2.72 4.41
N GLU A 191 -22.70 1.83 3.51
CA GLU A 191 -22.12 0.52 3.86
C GLU A 191 -20.79 0.67 4.60
N ASN A 192 -19.89 1.52 4.10
CA ASN A 192 -18.62 1.82 4.75
C ASN A 192 -18.84 2.42 6.16
N GLY A 193 -19.80 3.34 6.32
CA GLY A 193 -20.19 3.86 7.63
C GLY A 193 -20.73 2.79 8.59
N SER A 194 -21.42 1.77 8.07
CA SER A 194 -21.86 0.61 8.86
C SER A 194 -20.68 -0.27 9.30
N LEU A 195 -19.79 -0.59 8.36
CA LEU A 195 -18.58 -1.38 8.61
C LEU A 195 -17.64 -0.70 9.60
N VAL A 196 -17.47 0.63 9.52
CA VAL A 196 -16.64 1.40 10.46
C VAL A 196 -17.21 1.31 11.88
N ARG A 197 -18.53 1.43 12.05
CA ARG A 197 -19.18 1.27 13.36
C ARG A 197 -18.99 -0.13 13.92
N GLU A 198 -19.14 -1.15 13.08
CA GLU A 198 -18.93 -2.54 13.49
C GLU A 198 -17.45 -2.81 13.85
N ASN A 199 -16.52 -2.26 13.07
CA ASN A 199 -15.09 -2.36 13.36
C ASN A 199 -14.75 -1.73 14.72
N LEU A 200 -15.36 -0.58 15.03
CA LEU A 200 -15.21 0.06 16.33
C LEU A 200 -15.79 -0.79 17.47
N ARG A 201 -16.97 -1.39 17.27
CA ARG A 201 -17.60 -2.31 18.23
C ARG A 201 -16.70 -3.52 18.50
N LEU A 202 -16.21 -4.17 17.46
CA LEU A 202 -15.32 -5.34 17.58
C LEU A 202 -13.99 -4.96 18.25
N LYS A 203 -13.41 -3.80 17.92
CA LYS A 203 -12.22 -3.28 18.61
C LYS A 203 -12.47 -3.09 20.11
N ALA A 204 -13.62 -2.55 20.50
CA ALA A 204 -13.99 -2.40 21.91
C ALA A 204 -14.18 -3.77 22.59
N GLU A 205 -14.81 -4.74 21.92
CA GLU A 205 -14.99 -6.09 22.43
C GLU A 205 -13.64 -6.81 22.63
N VAL A 206 -12.76 -6.77 21.64
CA VAL A 206 -11.40 -7.33 21.75
C VAL A 206 -10.60 -6.63 22.86
N GLY A 207 -10.71 -5.31 22.96
CA GLY A 207 -10.09 -4.55 24.06
C GLY A 207 -10.65 -4.91 25.43
N SER A 208 -11.92 -5.30 25.52
CA SER A 208 -12.55 -5.77 26.76
C SER A 208 -12.11 -7.18 27.16
N ARG A 209 -11.85 -8.05 26.19
CA ARG A 209 -11.37 -9.43 26.38
C ARG A 209 -9.84 -9.53 26.51
N SER A 210 -9.11 -8.43 26.28
CA SER A 210 -7.64 -8.39 26.35
C SER A 210 -7.15 -8.80 27.75
N PRO A 211 -6.23 -9.77 27.86
CA PRO A 211 -5.64 -10.21 29.14
C PRO A 211 -5.03 -9.08 29.98
N GLN A 212 -4.71 -7.94 29.36
CA GLN A 212 -4.15 -6.76 30.02
C GLN A 212 -5.07 -6.17 31.11
N LYS A 213 -6.41 -6.26 30.96
CA LYS A 213 -7.33 -5.81 32.01
C LYS A 213 -7.29 -6.71 33.24
N TYR A 214 -7.16 -8.01 33.04
CA TYR A 214 -6.99 -8.96 34.14
C TYR A 214 -5.63 -8.77 34.80
N VAL A 215 -4.56 -8.57 34.04
CA VAL A 215 -3.22 -8.26 34.59
C VAL A 215 -3.27 -7.00 35.46
N GLN A 216 -3.95 -5.93 35.02
CA GLN A 216 -4.14 -4.73 35.84
C GLN A 216 -4.97 -5.01 37.11
N ALA A 217 -6.05 -5.78 37.01
CA ALA A 217 -6.88 -6.15 38.16
C ALA A 217 -6.13 -7.05 39.16
N TYR A 218 -5.33 -8.01 38.69
CA TYR A 218 -4.48 -8.86 39.52
C TYR A 218 -3.36 -8.06 40.19
N ILE A 219 -2.75 -7.10 39.49
CA ILE A 219 -1.75 -6.20 40.09
C ILE A 219 -2.40 -5.32 41.16
N THR A 220 -3.56 -4.72 40.89
CA THR A 220 -4.26 -3.89 41.90
C THR A 220 -4.74 -4.71 43.10
N LEU A 221 -5.24 -5.94 42.90
CA LEU A 221 -5.59 -6.84 44.00
C LEU A 221 -4.35 -7.31 44.78
N ALA A 222 -3.23 -7.61 44.11
CA ALA A 222 -1.98 -7.97 44.76
C ALA A 222 -1.40 -6.82 45.60
N PHE A 223 -1.46 -5.57 45.09
CA PHE A 223 -1.07 -4.38 45.86
C PHE A 223 -2.05 -4.06 47.00
N GLY A 224 -3.34 -4.32 46.82
CA GLY A 224 -4.34 -4.20 47.90
C GLY A 224 -4.13 -5.20 49.05
N PHE A 225 -3.70 -6.43 48.74
CA PHE A 225 -3.32 -7.42 49.75
C PHE A 225 -2.00 -7.08 50.47
N LEU A 226 -1.07 -6.41 49.80
CA LEU A 226 0.21 -5.98 50.38
C LEU A 226 0.11 -4.72 51.28
N LEU A 227 -1.02 -4.00 51.25
CA LEU A 227 -1.25 -2.78 52.02
C LEU A 227 -2.22 -2.95 53.21
N CYS A 228 -2.68 -4.16 53.51
CA CYS A 228 -3.44 -4.46 54.72
C CYS A 228 -2.52 -5.03 55.81
N PRO A 229 -2.12 -4.26 56.84
CA PRO A 229 -1.40 -4.80 57.99
C PRO A 229 -2.42 -5.47 58.92
N GLY A 230 -2.61 -6.77 58.76
CA GLY A 230 -3.36 -7.54 59.76
C GLY A 230 -4.11 -8.74 59.21
N PHE A 231 -3.40 -9.79 58.83
CA PHE A 231 -3.90 -11.17 58.93
C PHE A 231 -2.71 -12.09 59.17
N ILE A 232 -2.34 -12.21 60.45
CA ILE A 232 -1.61 -13.34 61.00
C ILE A 232 -2.66 -14.16 61.77
N TRP A 233 -2.66 -15.47 61.50
CA TRP A 233 -3.60 -16.56 61.87
C TRP A 233 -4.74 -16.81 60.90
#